data_AF-A0A368C4Q5-F1
#
_entry.id   AF-A0A368C4Q5-F1
#
_cell.length_a   1.000
_cell.length_b   1.000
_cell.length_c   1.000
_cell.angle_alpha   90.00
_cell.angle_beta   90.00
_cell.angle_gamma   90.00
#
_symmetry.space_group_name_H-M   'P 1'
#
loop_
_entity.id
_entity.type
_entity.pdbx_description
1 polymer ?
#
loop_
_entity_poly.entity_id
_entity_poly.type
_entity_poly.pdbx_seq_one_letter_code
_entity_poly.pdbx_strand_id
1 'polypeptide(L)'
;MVVQIILCTALLYLIQLVFQSWLRRSAGDVSERTNKAVHNFRESLPVFFVLALLSIYLNVEANTQLAAYWLLARIAFAVIYISGLSLKPAAEGSTYEPQPLRGLAWAISIFILVKMGINLI
;
A
#
# COMPACT_ATOMS: atom_id res chain seq x y z
N MET A 1 -20.00 0.34 -6.35
CA MET A 1 -18.94 1.12 -5.65
C MET A 1 -17.66 0.31 -5.43
N VAL A 2 -17.69 -0.90 -4.84
CA VAL A 2 -16.48 -1.75 -4.64
C VAL A 2 -15.70 -2.04 -5.94
N VAL A 3 -16.40 -2.33 -7.05
CA VAL A 3 -15.76 -2.57 -8.36
C VAL A 3 -14.88 -1.39 -8.81
N GLN A 4 -15.33 -0.15 -8.61
CA GLN A 4 -14.53 1.03 -8.94
C GLN A 4 -13.28 1.11 -8.08
N ILE A 5 -13.36 0.72 -6.80
CA ILE A 5 -12.20 0.69 -5.90
C ILE A 5 -11.19 -0.38 -6.35
N ILE A 6 -11.65 -1.56 -6.76
CA ILE A 6 -10.80 -2.60 -7.36
C ILE A 6 -10.08 -2.06 -8.60
N LEU A 7 -10.81 -1.42 -9.51
CA LEU A 7 -10.24 -0.83 -10.73
C LEU A 7 -9.21 0.27 -10.40
N CYS A 8 -9.54 1.20 -9.50
CA CYS A 8 -8.61 2.24 -9.07
C CYS A 8 -7.35 1.65 -8.41
N THR A 9 -7.50 0.58 -7.64
CA THR A 9 -6.37 -0.14 -7.02
C THR A 9 -5.46 -0.77 -8.08
N ALA A 10 -6.05 -1.43 -9.08
CA ALA A 10 -5.31 -2.01 -10.20
C ALA A 10 -4.58 -0.93 -11.01
N LEU A 11 -5.26 0.19 -11.31
CA LEU A 11 -4.66 1.33 -12.01
C LEU A 11 -3.52 1.96 -11.20
N LEU A 12 -3.70 2.16 -9.90
CA LEU A 12 -2.64 2.66 -9.02
C LEU A 12 -1.40 1.75 -9.08
N TYR A 13 -1.60 0.43 -9.03
CA TYR A 13 -0.50 -0.52 -9.12
C TYR A 13 0.21 -0.45 -10.48
N LEU A 14 -0.54 -0.38 -11.59
CA LEU A 14 0.04 -0.24 -12.93
C LEU A 14 0.83 1.06 -13.08
N ILE A 15 0.30 2.18 -12.60
CA ILE A 15 0.99 3.48 -12.58
C ILE A 15 2.30 3.35 -11.78
N GLN A 16 2.26 2.72 -10.61
CA GLN A 16 3.44 2.49 -9.78
C GLN A 16 4.47 1.58 -10.48
N LEU A 17 4.06 0.56 -11.23
CA LEU A 17 4.97 -0.28 -12.01
C LEU A 17 5.65 0.49 -13.15
N VAL A 18 4.91 1.33 -13.87
CA VAL A 18 5.47 2.19 -14.92
C VAL A 18 6.47 3.17 -14.30
N PHE A 19 6.08 3.81 -13.20
CA PHE A 19 6.91 4.76 -12.47
C PHE A 19 8.19 4.12 -11.93
N GLN A 20 8.11 2.92 -11.32
CA GLN A 20 9.30 2.18 -10.88
C GLN A 20 10.24 1.90 -12.07
N SER A 21 9.70 1.58 -13.25
CA SER A 21 10.50 1.17 -14.40
C SER A 21 11.25 2.35 -15.01
N TRP A 22 10.63 3.53 -14.97
CA TRP A 22 11.29 4.80 -15.29
C TRP A 22 12.40 5.14 -14.30
N LEU A 23 12.12 5.06 -13.00
CA LEU A 23 13.09 5.39 -11.94
C LEU A 23 14.22 4.35 -11.78
N ARG A 24 14.02 3.09 -12.18
CA ARG A 24 15.09 2.08 -12.17
C ARG A 24 16.30 2.47 -13.02
N ARG A 25 16.14 3.40 -13.95
CA ARG A 25 17.22 3.93 -14.78
C ARG A 25 18.03 5.02 -14.08
N SER A 26 17.58 5.55 -12.94
CA SER A 26 18.34 6.50 -12.14
C SER A 26 18.99 5.82 -10.93
N ALA A 27 20.25 6.18 -10.66
CA ALA A 27 20.91 5.86 -9.40
C ALA A 27 20.47 6.86 -8.32
N GLY A 28 19.98 6.37 -7.18
CA GLY A 28 19.67 7.21 -6.02
C GLY A 28 18.59 6.65 -5.10
N ASP A 29 18.54 7.18 -3.87
CA ASP A 29 17.69 6.68 -2.79
C ASP A 29 16.19 6.69 -3.13
N VAL A 30 15.74 7.62 -3.96
CA VAL A 30 14.34 7.69 -4.43
C VAL A 30 13.98 6.46 -5.27
N SER A 31 14.90 5.98 -6.11
CA SER A 31 14.69 4.78 -6.93
C SER A 31 14.58 3.54 -6.02
N GLU A 32 15.45 3.42 -5.02
CA GLU A 32 15.41 2.32 -4.06
C GLU A 32 14.11 2.35 -3.23
N ARG A 33 13.75 3.51 -2.67
CA ARG A 33 12.50 3.65 -1.89
C ARG A 33 11.26 3.39 -2.74
N THR A 34 11.27 3.79 -4.02
CA THR A 34 10.19 3.46 -4.96
C THR A 34 10.08 1.96 -5.16
N ASN A 35 11.18 1.26 -5.45
CA ASN A 35 11.16 -0.20 -5.59
C ASN A 35 10.62 -0.89 -4.33
N LYS A 36 11.04 -0.45 -3.13
CA LYS A 36 10.54 -0.99 -1.86
C LYS A 36 9.05 -0.70 -1.64
N ALA A 37 8.58 0.51 -1.98
CA ALA A 37 7.16 0.89 -1.85
C ALA A 37 6.27 0.05 -2.78
N VAL A 38 6.67 -0.14 -4.04
CA VAL A 38 5.93 -0.95 -5.01
C VAL A 38 5.96 -2.43 -4.65
N HIS A 39 7.10 -2.94 -4.17
CA HIS A 39 7.20 -4.32 -3.66
C HIS A 39 6.21 -4.56 -2.52
N ASN A 40 6.17 -3.66 -1.53
CA ASN A 40 5.24 -3.77 -0.41
C ASN A 40 3.77 -3.72 -0.88
N PHE A 41 3.44 -2.93 -1.90
CA PHE A 41 2.08 -2.92 -2.43
C PHE A 41 1.71 -4.24 -3.08
N ARG A 42 2.63 -4.79 -3.88
CA ARG A 42 2.48 -6.10 -4.53
C ARG A 42 2.15 -7.21 -3.54
N GLU A 43 2.77 -7.23 -2.36
CA GLU A 43 2.51 -8.25 -1.34
C GLU A 43 1.08 -8.18 -0.77
N SER A 44 0.55 -6.97 -0.60
CA SER A 44 -0.81 -6.77 -0.06
C SER A 44 -1.95 -6.89 -1.08
N LEU A 45 -1.64 -6.79 -2.38
CA LEU A 45 -2.63 -6.76 -3.45
C LEU A 45 -3.48 -8.03 -3.57
N PRO A 46 -2.91 -9.26 -3.58
CA PRO A 46 -3.72 -10.48 -3.67
C PRO A 46 -4.73 -10.59 -2.54
N VAL A 47 -4.31 -10.25 -1.31
CA VAL A 47 -5.20 -10.26 -0.14
C VAL A 47 -6.34 -9.28 -0.32
N PHE A 48 -6.04 -8.04 -0.71
CA PHE A 48 -7.08 -7.04 -0.98
C PHE A 48 -8.07 -7.50 -2.06
N PHE A 49 -7.59 -8.02 -3.19
CA PHE A 49 -8.47 -8.45 -4.27
C PHE A 49 -9.37 -9.62 -3.85
N VAL A 50 -8.84 -10.62 -3.14
CA VAL A 50 -9.65 -11.73 -2.63
C VAL A 50 -10.74 -11.21 -1.69
N LEU A 51 -10.39 -10.38 -0.71
CA LEU A 51 -11.36 -9.83 0.24
C LEU A 51 -12.41 -8.95 -0.45
N ALA A 52 -12.02 -8.12 -1.41
CA ALA A 52 -12.93 -7.24 -2.14
C ALA A 52 -13.89 -8.04 -3.05
N LEU A 53 -13.39 -9.08 -3.74
CA LEU A 53 -14.22 -9.96 -4.57
C LEU A 53 -15.20 -10.78 -3.72
N LEU A 54 -14.75 -11.35 -2.60
CA LEU A 54 -15.63 -12.05 -1.66
C LEU A 54 -16.69 -11.13 -1.07
N SER A 55 -16.33 -9.86 -0.77
CA SER A 55 -17.30 -8.87 -0.29
C SER A 55 -18.41 -8.60 -1.31
N ILE A 56 -18.08 -8.59 -2.61
CA ILE A 56 -19.09 -8.48 -3.67
C ILE A 56 -19.95 -9.74 -3.72
N TYR A 57 -19.32 -10.92 -3.75
CA TYR A 57 -20.01 -12.21 -3.86
C TYR A 57 -20.99 -12.44 -2.69
N LEU A 58 -20.60 -12.08 -1.48
CA LEU A 58 -21.38 -12.24 -0.26
C LEU A 58 -22.26 -11.02 0.09
N ASN A 59 -22.27 -9.98 -0.75
CA ASN A 59 -23.00 -8.72 -0.52
C ASN A 59 -22.67 -8.02 0.81
N VAL A 60 -21.39 -8.02 1.22
CA VAL A 60 -20.92 -7.37 2.46
C VAL A 60 -20.63 -5.89 2.21
N GLU A 61 -21.67 -5.06 2.29
CA GLU A 61 -21.58 -3.63 1.97
C GLU A 61 -20.64 -2.85 2.89
N ALA A 62 -20.52 -3.25 4.17
CA ALA A 62 -19.65 -2.64 5.17
C ALA A 62 -18.17 -2.61 4.73
N ASN A 63 -17.75 -3.53 3.86
CA ASN A 63 -16.40 -3.57 3.33
C ASN A 63 -16.12 -2.52 2.26
N THR A 64 -17.14 -1.84 1.73
CA THR A 64 -16.94 -0.82 0.70
C THR A 64 -16.15 0.39 1.23
N GLN A 65 -16.53 0.89 2.40
CA GLN A 65 -15.85 2.03 3.01
C GLN A 65 -14.43 1.64 3.48
N LEU A 66 -14.28 0.44 4.03
CA LEU A 66 -12.97 -0.11 4.40
C LEU A 66 -12.05 -0.24 3.19
N ALA A 67 -12.54 -0.75 2.05
CA ALA A 67 -11.75 -0.83 0.82
C ALA A 67 -11.28 0.55 0.33
N ALA A 68 -12.13 1.58 0.44
CA ALA A 68 -11.76 2.95 0.08
C ALA A 68 -10.67 3.51 1.02
N TYR A 69 -10.82 3.33 2.33
CA TYR A 69 -9.82 3.74 3.32
C TYR A 69 -8.50 3.00 3.16
N TRP A 70 -8.56 1.71 2.82
CA TRP A 70 -7.37 0.95 2.50
C TRP A 70 -6.64 1.55 1.30
N LEU A 71 -7.34 1.86 0.20
CA LEU A 71 -6.73 2.47 -0.99
C LEU A 71 -6.09 3.83 -0.66
N LEU A 72 -6.76 4.68 0.12
CA LEU A 72 -6.20 5.95 0.58
C LEU A 72 -4.92 5.73 1.43
N ALA A 73 -4.92 4.76 2.34
CA ALA A 73 -3.75 4.40 3.14
C ALA A 73 -2.58 3.92 2.25
N ARG A 74 -2.84 3.18 1.17
CA ARG A 74 -1.81 2.74 0.21
C ARG A 74 -1.22 3.90 -0.58
N ILE A 75 -2.03 4.88 -0.98
CA ILE A 75 -1.55 6.11 -1.63
C ILE A 75 -0.66 6.90 -0.65
N ALA A 76 -1.13 7.12 0.58
CA ALA A 76 -0.38 7.81 1.62
C ALA A 76 0.95 7.10 1.93
N PHE A 77 0.93 5.77 2.08
CA PHE A 77 2.13 4.97 2.30
C PHE A 77 3.15 5.15 1.16
N ALA A 78 2.70 5.09 -0.09
CA ALA A 78 3.59 5.27 -1.25
C ALA A 78 4.23 6.67 -1.26
N VAL A 79 3.44 7.72 -1.03
CA VAL A 79 3.94 9.11 -0.96
C VAL A 79 4.96 9.28 0.16
N ILE A 80 4.63 8.83 1.38
CA ILE A 80 5.53 8.92 2.55
C ILE A 80 6.83 8.18 2.26
N TYR A 81 6.74 6.93 1.78
CA TYR A 81 7.92 6.10 1.59
C TYR A 81 8.83 6.66 0.49
N ILE A 82 8.28 6.99 -0.68
CA ILE A 82 9.07 7.46 -1.83
C ILE A 82 9.76 8.79 -1.50
N SER A 83 9.03 9.74 -0.89
CA SER A 83 9.56 11.07 -0.54
C SER A 83 10.63 11.05 0.55
N GLY A 84 10.71 9.98 1.36
CA GLY A 84 11.57 9.96 2.55
C GLY A 84 11.03 10.80 3.71
N LEU A 85 9.74 11.14 3.71
CA LEU A 85 9.12 11.93 4.78
C LEU A 85 9.28 11.22 6.13
N SER A 86 9.76 11.95 7.15
CA SER A 86 10.07 11.42 8.49
C SER A 86 11.10 10.28 8.51
N LEU A 87 11.99 10.23 7.53
CA LEU A 87 13.19 9.39 7.60
C LEU A 87 14.10 9.90 8.72
N LYS A 88 14.56 9.00 9.57
CA LYS A 88 15.52 9.28 10.64
C LYS A 88 16.86 8.65 10.30
N PRO A 89 17.98 9.26 10.72
CA PRO A 89 19.30 8.67 10.52
C PRO A 89 19.38 7.31 11.20
N ALA A 90 20.19 6.43 10.63
CA ALA A 90 20.46 5.14 11.24
C ALA A 90 21.16 5.32 12.60
N ALA A 91 20.86 4.44 13.55
CA ALA A 91 21.56 4.39 14.82
C ALA A 91 23.02 3.95 14.63
N GLU A 92 23.90 4.31 15.55
CA GLU A 92 25.31 3.88 15.52
C GLU A 92 25.40 2.34 15.41
N GLY A 93 26.18 1.86 14.44
CA GLY A 93 26.34 0.43 14.17
C GLY A 93 25.19 -0.22 13.38
N SER A 94 24.21 0.54 12.90
CA SER A 94 23.09 0.05 12.10
C SER A 94 23.06 0.67 10.70
N THR A 95 22.66 -0.11 9.69
CA THR A 95 22.34 0.40 8.34
C THR A 95 20.85 0.70 8.18
N TYR A 96 20.04 0.48 9.23
CA TYR A 96 18.61 0.67 9.18
C TYR A 96 18.22 2.12 9.50
N GLU A 97 17.62 2.79 8.52
CA GLU A 97 17.03 4.12 8.68
C GLU A 97 15.52 4.01 8.97
N PRO A 98 15.07 4.29 10.20
CA PRO A 98 13.67 4.17 10.53
C PRO A 98 12.85 5.29 9.89
N GLN A 99 11.66 4.92 9.40
CA GLN A 99 10.67 5.87 8.88
C GLN A 99 9.32 5.63 9.59
N PRO A 100 9.06 6.24 10.75
CA PRO A 100 7.92 5.91 11.61
C PRO A 100 6.55 6.12 10.94
N LEU A 101 6.36 7.22 10.20
CA LEU A 101 5.10 7.49 9.51
C LEU A 101 4.77 6.42 8.45
N ARG A 102 5.78 5.92 7.75
CA ARG A 102 5.63 4.79 6.81
C ARG A 102 5.12 3.56 7.56
N GLY A 103 5.71 3.25 8.71
CA GLY A 103 5.30 2.12 9.56
C GLY A 103 3.86 2.24 10.04
N LEU A 104 3.44 3.43 10.49
CA LEU A 104 2.06 3.70 10.91
C LEU A 104 1.07 3.54 9.75
N ALA A 105 1.34 4.14 8.59
CA ALA A 105 0.48 4.03 7.41
C ALA A 105 0.32 2.56 6.96
N TRP A 106 1.40 1.78 7.01
CA TRP A 106 1.36 0.35 6.74
C TRP A 106 0.50 -0.40 7.76
N ALA A 107 0.72 -0.19 9.06
CA ALA A 107 -0.02 -0.86 10.12
C ALA A 107 -1.53 -0.59 10.02
N ILE A 108 -1.92 0.66 9.76
CA ILE A 108 -3.32 1.04 9.49
C ILE A 108 -3.86 0.26 8.28
N SER A 109 -3.09 0.17 7.18
CA SER A 109 -3.52 -0.57 5.99
C SER A 109 -3.73 -2.07 6.28
N ILE A 110 -2.88 -2.69 7.09
CA ILE A 110 -3.03 -4.10 7.48
C ILE A 110 -4.24 -4.29 8.38
N PHE A 111 -4.45 -3.40 9.36
CA PHE A 111 -5.62 -3.44 10.24
C PHE A 111 -6.93 -3.39 9.45
N ILE A 112 -6.99 -2.55 8.40
CA ILE A 112 -8.17 -2.47 7.54
C ILE A 112 -8.42 -3.79 6.80
N LEU A 113 -7.37 -4.45 6.25
CA LEU A 113 -7.52 -5.76 5.60
C LEU A 113 -8.02 -6.84 6.57
N VAL A 114 -7.48 -6.86 7.79
CA VAL A 114 -7.95 -7.78 8.84
C VAL A 114 -9.42 -7.52 9.14
N LYS A 115 -9.83 -6.25 9.27
CA LYS A 115 -11.23 -5.91 9.54
C LYS A 115 -12.17 -6.29 8.39
N MET A 116 -11.72 -6.13 7.15
CA MET A 116 -12.47 -6.62 5.98
C MET A 116 -12.66 -8.14 6.04
N GLY A 117 -11.62 -8.89 6.42
CA GLY A 117 -11.69 -10.34 6.59
C GLY A 117 -12.66 -10.75 7.70
N ILE A 118 -12.63 -10.06 8.85
CA ILE A 118 -13.57 -10.31 9.96
C ILE A 118 -15.02 -10.11 9.51
N ASN A 119 -15.31 -9.11 8.68
CA ASN A 119 -16.67 -8.86 8.21
C ASN A 119 -17.19 -9.91 7.20
N LEU A 120 -16.35 -10.84 6.73
CA LEU A 120 -16.75 -11.94 5.85
C LEU A 120 -17.15 -13.22 6.62
N ILE A 121 -16.99 -13.22 7.95
CA ILE A 121 -17.31 -14.35 8.85
C ILE A 121 -18.47 -13.91 9.74
#